data_AF-A0A9X2D5V7-F1
#
_entry.id   AF-A0A9X2D5V7-F1
#
_cell.length_a   1.000
_cell.length_b   1.000
_cell.length_c   1.000
_cell.angle_alpha   90.00
_cell.angle_beta   90.00
_cell.angle_gamma   90.00
#
_symmetry.space_group_name_H-M   'P 1'
#
loop_
_entity.id
_entity.type
_entity.pdbx_description
1 polymer ?
#
loop_
_entity_poly.entity_id
_entity_poly.type
_entity_poly.pdbx_seq_one_letter_code
_entity_poly.pdbx_strand_id
1 'polypeptide(L)'
;MDPAPGVRIVAALRAGALLGHRPGGVVHVVTGATTATGQWATASSRPACGVRTRRLAVVPSTSPIDLRGARFCRRCTRHLPPVLGRTSTALTSRDQIAAAYADLTIDDLRQALAWARDVDDAHGVGYLALLIHGPAPVRRPTTAALTPRWDLEQALRTRLDRLRLAALTPEERLQLADDQRRQTEDAARIQAAHARGYRMDRITDRRNRGQYVPTWDRDLIRT
;
A
#
# COMPACT_ATOMS: atom_id res chain seq x y z
N MET A 1 -4.38 -18.36 5.03
CA MET A 1 -4.77 -16.96 4.74
C MET A 1 -4.96 -16.87 3.25
N ASP A 2 -6.15 -16.48 2.78
CA ASP A 2 -6.36 -16.31 1.35
C ASP A 2 -5.59 -15.07 0.86
N PRO A 3 -4.87 -15.17 -0.27
CA PRO A 3 -4.14 -14.04 -0.82
C PRO A 3 -5.12 -12.94 -1.26
N ALA A 4 -4.71 -11.69 -1.04
CA ALA A 4 -5.52 -10.52 -1.38
C ALA A 4 -5.99 -10.58 -2.84
N PRO A 5 -7.23 -10.16 -3.16
CA PRO A 5 -7.78 -10.25 -4.52
C PRO A 5 -6.89 -9.56 -5.56
N GLY A 6 -6.28 -8.43 -5.23
CA GLY A 6 -5.36 -7.72 -6.11
C GLY A 6 -4.15 -8.57 -6.50
N VAL A 7 -3.59 -9.34 -5.56
CA VAL A 7 -2.45 -10.24 -5.81
C VAL A 7 -2.84 -11.35 -6.77
N ARG A 8 -3.99 -12.00 -6.54
CA ARG A 8 -4.50 -13.06 -7.42
C ARG A 8 -4.70 -12.54 -8.84
N ILE A 9 -5.22 -11.32 -8.98
CA ILE A 9 -5.40 -10.67 -10.29
C ILE A 9 -4.04 -10.44 -10.95
N VAL A 10 -3.06 -9.84 -10.26
CA VAL A 10 -1.74 -9.58 -10.86
C VAL A 10 -1.04 -10.89 -11.23
N ALA A 11 -1.08 -11.91 -10.37
CA ALA A 11 -0.55 -13.24 -10.68
C ALA A 11 -1.21 -13.84 -11.92
N ALA A 12 -2.54 -13.68 -12.06
CA ALA A 12 -3.24 -14.10 -13.26
C ALA A 12 -2.77 -13.36 -14.52
N LEU A 13 -2.52 -12.06 -14.43
CA LEU A 13 -1.98 -11.28 -15.55
C LEU A 13 -0.58 -11.75 -15.96
N ARG A 14 0.28 -12.06 -14.98
CA ARG A 14 1.61 -12.63 -15.24
C ARG A 14 1.54 -14.02 -15.88
N ALA A 15 0.48 -14.78 -15.57
CA ALA A 15 0.18 -16.06 -16.23
C ALA A 15 -0.51 -15.91 -17.60
N GLY A 16 -0.61 -14.69 -18.15
CA GLY A 16 -1.16 -14.44 -19.50
C GLY A 16 -2.66 -14.15 -19.53
N ALA A 17 -3.31 -13.95 -18.38
CA ALA A 17 -4.66 -13.40 -18.37
C ALA A 17 -4.65 -11.91 -18.79
N LEU A 18 -5.82 -11.42 -19.13
CA LEU A 18 -6.05 -10.06 -19.58
C LEU A 18 -7.10 -9.42 -18.68
N LEU A 19 -7.05 -8.11 -18.54
CA LEU A 19 -8.16 -7.36 -17.97
C LEU A 19 -9.09 -6.93 -19.11
N GLY A 20 -10.36 -7.32 -19.02
CA GLY A 20 -11.40 -6.97 -19.97
C GLY A 20 -12.47 -6.14 -19.30
N HIS A 21 -12.91 -5.05 -19.91
CA HIS A 21 -13.98 -4.22 -19.38
C HIS A 21 -15.03 -3.90 -20.43
N ARG A 22 -16.17 -3.38 -19.96
CA ARG A 22 -17.13 -2.67 -20.82
C ARG A 22 -16.93 -1.16 -20.64
N PRO A 23 -17.25 -0.34 -21.65
CA PRO A 23 -17.35 1.10 -21.45
C PRO A 23 -18.28 1.42 -20.27
N GLY A 24 -17.77 2.15 -19.27
CA GLY A 24 -18.51 2.49 -18.03
C GLY A 24 -18.79 1.31 -17.07
N GLY A 25 -18.19 0.15 -17.30
CA GLY A 25 -18.51 -1.10 -16.60
C GLY A 25 -17.46 -1.60 -15.61
N VAL A 26 -17.75 -2.77 -15.05
CA VAL A 26 -16.89 -3.54 -14.16
C VAL A 26 -15.76 -4.21 -14.96
N VAL A 27 -14.58 -4.33 -14.34
CA VAL A 27 -13.40 -4.98 -14.92
C VAL A 27 -13.42 -6.47 -14.59
N HIS A 28 -13.25 -7.30 -15.62
CA HIS A 28 -13.20 -8.74 -15.54
C HIS A 28 -11.77 -9.22 -15.78
N VAL A 29 -11.40 -10.31 -15.11
CA VAL A 29 -10.20 -11.08 -15.46
C VAL A 29 -10.60 -12.08 -16.54
N VAL A 30 -9.95 -12.02 -17.69
CA VAL A 30 -10.25 -12.80 -18.89
C VAL A 30 -9.11 -13.74 -19.17
N THR A 31 -9.40 -15.02 -19.35
CA THR A 31 -8.44 -16.01 -19.83
C THR A 31 -8.67 -16.27 -21.30
N GLY A 32 -7.60 -16.28 -22.09
CA GLY A 32 -7.64 -16.47 -23.53
C GLY A 32 -6.87 -15.39 -24.30
N ALA A 33 -7.14 -15.28 -25.59
CA ALA A 33 -6.43 -14.40 -26.50
C ALA A 33 -7.13 -13.05 -26.72
N THR A 34 -6.37 -12.09 -27.23
CA THR A 34 -6.86 -10.84 -27.82
C THR A 34 -7.06 -11.01 -29.34
N THR A 35 -7.86 -10.12 -29.92
CA THR A 35 -7.91 -9.97 -31.38
C THR A 35 -6.58 -9.45 -31.91
N ALA A 36 -6.32 -9.56 -33.22
CA ALA A 36 -5.07 -9.10 -33.84
C ALA A 36 -4.71 -7.63 -33.51
N THR A 37 -5.71 -6.77 -33.33
CA THR A 37 -5.52 -5.37 -32.92
C THR A 37 -5.15 -5.18 -31.45
N GLY A 38 -5.20 -6.22 -30.61
CA GLY A 38 -4.97 -6.17 -29.16
C GLY A 38 -6.07 -5.50 -28.34
N GLN A 39 -6.99 -4.78 -28.98
CA GLN A 39 -7.98 -3.92 -28.30
C GLN A 39 -9.16 -4.68 -27.68
N TRP A 40 -9.42 -5.91 -28.12
CA TRP A 40 -10.58 -6.68 -27.72
C TRP A 40 -10.21 -8.11 -27.36
N ALA A 41 -10.91 -8.69 -26.39
CA ALA A 41 -10.86 -10.13 -26.17
C ALA A 41 -11.52 -10.86 -27.35
N THR A 42 -10.98 -12.01 -27.76
CA THR A 42 -11.62 -12.86 -28.77
C THR A 42 -12.95 -13.44 -28.26
N ALA A 43 -13.79 -13.95 -29.18
CA ALA A 43 -15.05 -14.60 -28.80
C ALA A 43 -14.85 -15.92 -28.02
N SER A 44 -13.68 -16.57 -28.17
CA SER A 44 -13.32 -17.77 -27.43
C SER A 44 -12.85 -17.49 -26.00
N SER A 45 -12.36 -16.27 -25.74
CA SER A 45 -11.93 -15.83 -24.42
C SER A 45 -13.11 -15.73 -23.46
N ARG A 46 -12.90 -16.17 -22.21
CA ARG A 46 -13.95 -16.18 -21.19
C ARG A 46 -13.48 -15.44 -19.94
N PRO A 47 -14.36 -14.65 -19.30
CA PRO A 47 -14.03 -14.12 -17.99
C PRO A 47 -13.96 -15.27 -16.98
N ALA A 48 -13.08 -15.16 -15.99
CA ALA A 48 -12.90 -16.16 -14.93
C ALA A 48 -14.21 -16.47 -14.16
N CYS A 49 -15.16 -15.55 -14.15
CA CYS A 49 -16.48 -15.76 -13.56
C CYS A 49 -17.47 -16.55 -14.43
N GLY A 50 -17.10 -16.94 -15.65
CA GLY A 50 -17.96 -17.69 -16.58
C GLY A 50 -19.16 -16.91 -17.13
N VAL A 51 -19.33 -15.62 -16.78
CA VAL A 51 -20.45 -14.81 -17.27
C VAL A 51 -20.32 -14.63 -18.78
N ARG A 52 -21.39 -14.98 -19.51
CA ARG A 52 -21.50 -14.66 -20.93
C ARG A 52 -21.52 -13.15 -21.08
N THR A 53 -20.41 -12.60 -21.54
CA THR A 53 -20.29 -11.19 -21.84
C THR A 53 -20.18 -11.03 -23.35
N ARG A 54 -20.83 -9.99 -23.91
CA ARG A 54 -20.47 -9.52 -25.26
C ARG A 54 -19.00 -9.08 -25.27
N ARG A 55 -18.44 -8.85 -26.46
CA ARG A 55 -17.04 -8.48 -26.69
C ARG A 55 -16.51 -7.49 -25.63
N LEU A 56 -15.44 -7.87 -24.91
CA LEU A 56 -14.81 -7.07 -23.87
C LEU A 56 -13.63 -6.29 -24.44
N ALA A 57 -13.55 -5.00 -24.12
CA ALA A 57 -12.40 -4.17 -24.44
C ALA A 57 -11.25 -4.52 -23.49
N VAL A 58 -10.05 -4.70 -24.03
CA VAL A 58 -8.86 -5.02 -23.24
C VAL A 58 -8.35 -3.74 -22.59
N VAL A 59 -8.09 -3.80 -21.29
CA VAL A 59 -7.41 -2.73 -20.58
C VAL A 59 -5.94 -2.73 -21.02
N PRO A 60 -5.42 -1.62 -21.55
CA PRO A 60 -4.01 -1.53 -21.94
C PRO A 60 -3.10 -1.80 -20.74
N SER A 61 -2.07 -2.63 -20.93
CA SER A 61 -1.17 -3.09 -19.86
C SER A 61 0.24 -2.48 -19.94
N THR A 62 0.38 -1.26 -20.47
CA THR A 62 1.70 -0.69 -20.82
C THR A 62 2.44 0.03 -19.69
N SER A 63 1.93 0.06 -18.46
CA SER A 63 2.51 0.69 -17.25
C SER A 63 1.51 0.45 -16.09
N PRO A 64 1.63 1.02 -14.86
CA PRO A 64 0.74 0.64 -13.78
C PRO A 64 -0.70 0.83 -14.22
N ILE A 65 -1.47 -0.25 -14.16
CA ILE A 65 -2.79 -0.32 -14.76
C ILE A 65 -3.72 0.54 -13.92
N ASP A 66 -4.01 1.74 -14.43
CA ASP A 66 -5.00 2.62 -13.86
C ASP A 66 -6.40 2.22 -14.36
N LEU A 67 -7.24 1.80 -13.42
CA LEU A 67 -8.62 1.43 -13.71
C LEU A 67 -9.55 2.64 -13.80
N ARG A 68 -9.06 3.87 -13.59
CA ARG A 68 -9.83 5.13 -13.63
C ARG A 68 -11.12 5.07 -12.79
N GLY A 69 -11.02 4.45 -11.61
CA GLY A 69 -12.15 4.25 -10.69
C GLY A 69 -13.06 3.07 -11.02
N ALA A 70 -12.80 2.30 -12.07
CA ALA A 70 -13.52 1.08 -12.37
C ALA A 70 -13.27 0.00 -11.29
N ARG A 71 -14.29 -0.80 -11.00
CA ARG A 71 -14.26 -1.85 -9.97
C ARG A 71 -14.04 -3.21 -10.61
N PHE A 72 -13.31 -4.10 -9.93
CA PHE A 72 -13.22 -5.49 -10.34
C PHE A 72 -14.53 -6.25 -10.12
N CYS A 73 -14.81 -7.21 -11.00
CA CYS A 73 -15.94 -8.10 -10.87
C CYS A 73 -15.74 -9.00 -9.65
N ARG A 74 -16.63 -8.86 -8.67
CA ARG A 74 -16.61 -9.67 -7.43
C ARG A 74 -16.62 -11.18 -7.70
N ARG A 75 -17.27 -11.62 -8.79
CA ARG A 75 -17.27 -13.03 -9.19
C ARG A 75 -15.91 -13.44 -9.78
N CYS A 76 -15.28 -12.60 -10.59
CA CYS A 76 -13.93 -12.89 -11.09
C CYS A 76 -12.96 -13.04 -9.93
N THR A 77 -12.95 -12.11 -8.97
CA THR A 77 -12.06 -12.19 -7.80
C THR A 77 -12.29 -13.43 -6.94
N ARG A 78 -13.55 -13.89 -6.84
CA ARG A 78 -13.90 -15.11 -6.08
C ARG A 78 -13.48 -16.39 -6.80
N HIS A 79 -13.74 -16.48 -8.11
CA HIS A 79 -13.53 -17.71 -8.90
C HIS A 79 -12.13 -17.83 -9.50
N LEU A 80 -11.34 -16.75 -9.50
CA LEU A 80 -9.98 -16.79 -10.01
C LEU A 80 -9.14 -17.70 -9.12
N PRO A 81 -8.56 -18.82 -9.59
CA PRO A 81 -7.75 -19.67 -8.72
C PRO A 81 -6.56 -18.87 -8.16
N PRO A 82 -5.97 -19.30 -7.02
CA PRO A 82 -4.79 -18.64 -6.47
C PRO A 82 -3.64 -18.54 -7.48
N VAL A 83 -3.47 -19.58 -8.29
CA VAL A 83 -2.51 -19.59 -9.40
C VAL A 83 -3.23 -20.11 -10.65
N LEU A 84 -3.22 -19.32 -11.72
CA LEU A 84 -3.72 -19.79 -13.01
C LEU A 84 -2.85 -20.94 -13.54
N GLY A 85 -3.49 -21.98 -14.08
CA GLY A 85 -2.79 -23.14 -14.65
C GLY A 85 -2.34 -24.20 -13.62
N ARG A 86 -2.65 -24.04 -12.33
CA ARG A 86 -2.43 -25.07 -11.30
C ARG A 86 -3.76 -25.59 -10.76
N THR A 87 -3.84 -26.90 -10.53
CA THR A 87 -5.04 -27.60 -10.02
C THR A 87 -5.23 -27.47 -8.51
N SER A 88 -4.31 -26.82 -7.79
CA SER A 88 -4.42 -26.63 -6.35
C SER A 88 -5.55 -25.66 -6.00
N THR A 89 -6.50 -26.15 -5.21
CA THR A 89 -7.70 -25.41 -4.76
C THR A 89 -7.45 -24.61 -3.49
N ALA A 90 -6.40 -24.91 -2.72
CA ALA A 90 -6.09 -24.22 -1.48
C ALA A 90 -4.59 -24.17 -1.22
N LEU A 91 -4.07 -22.97 -0.95
CA LEU A 91 -2.71 -22.77 -0.46
C LEU A 91 -2.77 -22.85 1.07
N THR A 92 -2.34 -23.97 1.64
CA THR A 92 -2.53 -24.26 3.07
C THR A 92 -1.29 -23.95 3.89
N SER A 93 -0.09 -23.95 3.30
CA SER A 93 1.16 -23.63 3.98
C SER A 93 1.79 -22.33 3.49
N ARG A 94 2.62 -21.72 4.35
CA ARG A 94 3.43 -20.54 4.01
C ARG A 94 4.28 -20.80 2.76
N ASP A 95 4.94 -21.95 2.69
CA ASP A 95 5.88 -22.24 1.61
C ASP A 95 5.14 -22.50 0.28
N GLN A 96 3.93 -23.06 0.33
CA GLN A 96 3.05 -23.15 -0.85
C GLN A 96 2.63 -21.77 -1.35
N ILE A 97 2.33 -20.83 -0.44
CA ILE A 97 2.01 -19.45 -0.80
C ILE A 97 3.24 -18.77 -1.42
N ALA A 98 4.41 -18.90 -0.81
CA ALA A 98 5.66 -18.38 -1.36
C ALA A 98 5.91 -18.93 -2.78
N ALA A 99 5.83 -20.25 -2.96
CA ALA A 99 6.06 -20.90 -4.26
C ALA A 99 4.98 -20.58 -5.31
N ALA A 100 3.76 -20.23 -4.89
CA ALA A 100 2.68 -19.83 -5.78
C ALA A 100 2.88 -18.42 -6.37
N TYR A 101 3.52 -17.53 -5.62
CA TYR A 101 3.66 -16.12 -5.96
C TYR A 101 5.12 -15.67 -6.08
N ALA A 102 6.08 -16.61 -6.11
CA ALA A 102 7.52 -16.32 -6.11
C ALA A 102 7.97 -15.40 -7.27
N ASP A 103 7.28 -15.49 -8.40
CA ASP A 103 7.61 -14.73 -9.61
C ASP A 103 7.05 -13.29 -9.61
N LEU A 104 6.28 -12.91 -8.59
CA LEU A 104 5.79 -11.55 -8.46
C LEU A 104 6.93 -10.59 -8.15
N THR A 105 7.00 -9.50 -8.90
CA THR A 105 7.96 -8.42 -8.68
C THR A 105 7.46 -7.40 -7.66
N ILE A 106 8.34 -6.50 -7.22
CA ILE A 106 7.97 -5.38 -6.36
C ILE A 106 6.91 -4.49 -7.05
N ASP A 107 7.00 -4.28 -8.36
CA ASP A 107 6.02 -3.49 -9.12
C ASP A 107 4.67 -4.21 -9.22
N ASP A 108 4.67 -5.53 -9.38
CA ASP A 108 3.46 -6.37 -9.33
C ASP A 108 2.74 -6.21 -7.97
N LEU A 109 3.50 -6.24 -6.87
CA LEU A 109 2.96 -6.05 -5.52
C LEU A 109 2.49 -4.61 -5.30
N ARG A 110 3.18 -3.62 -5.88
CA ARG A 110 2.76 -2.21 -5.83
C ARG A 110 1.43 -2.01 -6.56
N GLN A 111 1.25 -2.66 -7.70
CA GLN A 111 0.00 -2.68 -8.44
C GLN A 111 -1.12 -3.36 -7.63
N ALA A 112 -0.84 -4.52 -7.03
CA ALA A 112 -1.79 -5.21 -6.17
C ALA A 112 -2.20 -4.36 -4.96
N LEU A 113 -1.25 -3.65 -4.35
CA LEU A 113 -1.49 -2.72 -3.24
C LEU A 113 -2.39 -1.54 -3.65
N ALA A 114 -2.19 -0.99 -4.85
CA ALA A 114 -3.04 0.08 -5.37
C ALA A 114 -4.51 -0.37 -5.51
N TRP A 115 -4.73 -1.66 -5.73
CA TRP A 115 -6.07 -2.28 -5.83
C TRP A 115 -6.63 -2.80 -4.50
N ALA A 116 -5.87 -2.78 -3.41
CA ALA A 116 -6.35 -3.22 -2.10
C ALA A 116 -7.54 -2.36 -1.64
N ARG A 117 -8.65 -2.98 -1.22
CA ARG A 117 -9.90 -2.26 -0.91
C ARG A 117 -10.09 -2.00 0.57
N ASP A 118 -9.47 -2.82 1.40
CA ASP A 118 -9.54 -2.78 2.84
C ASP A 118 -8.17 -3.07 3.46
N VAL A 119 -8.11 -2.93 4.78
CA VAL A 119 -6.89 -3.08 5.56
C VAL A 119 -6.33 -4.50 5.45
N ASP A 120 -7.19 -5.51 5.37
CA ASP A 120 -6.79 -6.92 5.24
C ASP A 120 -6.18 -7.22 3.87
N ASP A 121 -6.77 -6.69 2.79
CA ASP A 121 -6.21 -6.76 1.44
C ASP A 121 -4.78 -6.18 1.42
N ALA A 122 -4.59 -5.00 2.03
CA ALA A 122 -3.30 -4.33 2.09
C ALA A 122 -2.28 -5.10 2.95
N HIS A 123 -2.70 -5.62 4.11
CA HIS A 123 -1.85 -6.50 4.93
C HIS A 123 -1.48 -7.79 4.20
N GLY A 124 -2.38 -8.37 3.42
CA GLY A 124 -2.09 -9.54 2.59
C GLY A 124 -0.98 -9.27 1.57
N VAL A 125 -0.98 -8.07 0.95
CA VAL A 125 0.13 -7.65 0.06
C VAL A 125 1.43 -7.48 0.84
N GLY A 126 1.40 -6.83 2.00
CA GLY A 126 2.58 -6.64 2.86
C GLY A 126 3.19 -7.96 3.34
N TYR A 127 2.34 -8.93 3.71
CA TYR A 127 2.75 -10.27 4.08
C TYR A 127 3.48 -10.98 2.94
N LEU A 128 2.95 -10.92 1.71
CA LEU A 128 3.60 -11.51 0.55
C LEU A 128 4.91 -10.80 0.18
N ALA A 129 4.96 -9.47 0.28
CA ALA A 129 6.19 -8.71 0.06
C ALA A 129 7.30 -9.14 1.03
N LEU A 130 6.96 -9.34 2.31
CA LEU A 130 7.87 -9.87 3.31
C LEU A 130 8.32 -11.30 3.00
N LEU A 131 7.39 -12.15 2.55
CA LEU A 131 7.64 -13.56 2.30
C LEU A 131 8.55 -13.79 1.07
N ILE A 132 8.35 -13.03 -0.01
CA ILE A 132 9.04 -13.21 -1.30
C ILE A 132 10.34 -12.38 -1.35
N HIS A 133 10.29 -11.12 -0.91
CA HIS A 133 11.41 -10.18 -1.05
C HIS A 133 12.10 -9.84 0.26
N GLY A 134 11.65 -10.43 1.37
CA GLY A 134 12.24 -10.20 2.69
C GLY A 134 11.81 -8.87 3.35
N PRO A 135 12.40 -8.58 4.52
CA PRO A 135 12.05 -7.41 5.32
C PRO A 135 12.48 -6.12 4.63
N ALA A 136 11.68 -5.06 4.80
CA ALA A 136 12.07 -3.73 4.35
C ALA A 136 13.21 -3.18 5.23
N PRO A 137 14.13 -2.38 4.67
CA PRO A 137 15.11 -1.69 5.48
C PRO A 137 14.40 -0.67 6.41
N VAL A 138 14.89 -0.56 7.64
CA VAL A 138 14.29 0.32 8.67
C VAL A 138 14.42 1.80 8.30
N ARG A 139 15.52 2.16 7.64
CA ARG A 139 15.81 3.52 7.17
C ARG A 139 15.82 3.55 5.65
N ARG A 140 15.65 4.75 5.09
CA ARG A 140 15.80 4.95 3.64
C ARG A 140 17.17 4.45 3.21
N PRO A 141 17.25 3.45 2.32
CA PRO A 141 18.52 2.91 1.88
C PRO A 141 19.25 3.93 1.01
N THR A 142 20.58 3.91 1.09
CA THR A 142 21.46 4.66 0.18
C THR A 142 21.76 3.88 -1.10
N THR A 143 21.51 2.57 -1.11
CA THR A 143 21.73 1.69 -2.26
C THR A 143 20.49 1.58 -3.13
N ALA A 144 20.67 1.69 -4.45
CA ALA A 144 19.59 1.64 -5.43
C ALA A 144 18.83 0.30 -5.38
N ALA A 145 19.52 -0.81 -5.14
CA ALA A 145 18.92 -2.16 -5.13
C ALA A 145 17.83 -2.35 -4.05
N LEU A 146 17.99 -1.70 -2.88
CA LEU A 146 17.02 -1.82 -1.77
C LEU A 146 15.92 -0.74 -1.81
N THR A 147 16.08 0.27 -2.68
CA THR A 147 15.18 1.40 -2.78
C THR A 147 13.75 0.98 -3.16
N PRO A 148 13.51 0.10 -4.17
CA PRO A 148 12.15 -0.33 -4.51
C PRO A 148 11.42 -1.02 -3.35
N ARG A 149 12.13 -1.82 -2.55
CA ARG A 149 11.53 -2.51 -1.40
C ARG A 149 11.15 -1.55 -0.28
N TRP A 150 11.97 -0.53 -0.04
CA TRP A 150 11.66 0.56 0.88
C TRP A 150 10.48 1.40 0.38
N ASP A 151 10.44 1.74 -0.91
CA ASP A 151 9.35 2.50 -1.51
C ASP A 151 8.01 1.75 -1.42
N LEU A 152 8.00 0.43 -1.65
CA LEU A 152 6.83 -0.42 -1.46
C LEU A 152 6.36 -0.40 0.00
N GLU A 153 7.27 -0.43 0.97
CA GLU A 153 6.95 -0.34 2.40
C GLU A 153 6.30 1.01 2.75
N GLN A 154 6.85 2.12 2.25
CA GLN A 154 6.26 3.45 2.45
C GLN A 154 4.87 3.55 1.80
N ALA A 155 4.71 2.98 0.60
CA ALA A 155 3.42 2.92 -0.08
C ALA A 155 2.40 2.09 0.72
N LEU A 156 2.84 0.96 1.30
CA LEU A 156 2.01 0.09 2.13
C LEU A 156 1.50 0.84 3.37
N ARG A 157 2.39 1.50 4.12
CA ARG A 157 2.02 2.30 5.29
C ARG A 157 1.03 3.40 4.94
N THR A 158 1.36 4.18 3.91
CA THR A 158 0.48 5.25 3.39
C THR A 158 -0.89 4.71 2.99
N ARG A 159 -0.95 3.54 2.35
CA ARG A 159 -2.21 2.91 1.93
C ARG A 159 -3.01 2.42 3.13
N LEU A 160 -2.37 1.75 4.09
CA LEU A 160 -3.00 1.29 5.33
C LEU A 160 -3.59 2.45 6.11
N ASP A 161 -2.87 3.55 6.27
CA ASP A 161 -3.36 4.73 6.99
C ASP A 161 -4.58 5.32 6.30
N ARG A 162 -4.55 5.46 4.97
CA ARG A 162 -5.72 5.92 4.19
C ARG A 162 -6.92 5.00 4.35
N LEU A 163 -6.71 3.68 4.30
CA LEU A 163 -7.80 2.70 4.41
C LEU A 163 -8.38 2.66 5.83
N ARG A 164 -7.53 2.78 6.86
CA ARG A 164 -7.97 2.91 8.26
C ARG A 164 -8.82 4.17 8.44
N LEU A 165 -8.34 5.31 7.97
CA LEU A 165 -9.09 6.58 8.03
C LEU A 165 -10.43 6.51 7.27
N ALA A 166 -10.47 5.83 6.12
CA ALA A 166 -11.69 5.64 5.35
C ALA A 166 -12.69 4.68 6.03
N ALA A 167 -12.22 3.78 6.88
CA ALA A 167 -13.06 2.85 7.65
C ALA A 167 -13.68 3.51 8.90
N LEU A 168 -13.17 4.66 9.34
CA LEU A 168 -13.68 5.36 10.51
C LEU A 168 -15.07 5.98 10.26
N THR A 169 -15.93 5.83 11.26
CA THR A 169 -17.20 6.55 11.35
C THR A 169 -16.97 8.07 11.43
N PRO A 170 -17.99 8.90 11.13
CA PRO A 170 -17.86 10.35 11.29
C PRO A 170 -17.50 10.79 12.71
N GLU A 171 -18.05 10.12 13.73
CA GLU A 171 -17.78 10.41 15.14
C GLU A 171 -16.32 10.10 15.52
N GLU A 172 -15.83 8.92 15.13
CA GLU A 172 -14.42 8.54 15.35
C GLU A 172 -13.46 9.48 14.62
N ARG A 173 -13.83 10.00 13.45
CA ARG A 173 -13.02 11.00 12.73
C ARG A 173 -12.92 12.33 13.48
N LEU A 174 -14.00 12.78 14.11
CA LEU A 174 -13.98 13.99 14.96
C LEU A 174 -13.10 13.76 16.19
N GLN A 175 -13.24 12.61 16.84
CA GLN A 175 -12.43 12.26 18.01
C GLN A 175 -10.94 12.19 17.66
N LEU A 176 -10.59 11.56 16.53
CA LEU A 176 -9.21 11.50 16.06
C LEU A 176 -8.65 12.91 15.77
N ALA A 177 -9.44 13.80 15.19
CA ALA A 177 -9.02 15.18 14.92
C ALA A 177 -8.79 15.96 16.23
N ASP A 178 -9.63 15.77 17.23
CA ASP A 178 -9.48 16.38 18.55
C ASP A 178 -8.24 15.84 19.28
N ASP A 179 -8.00 14.52 19.22
CA ASP A 179 -6.80 13.90 19.79
C ASP A 179 -5.53 14.37 19.09
N GLN A 180 -5.54 14.51 17.77
CA GLN A 180 -4.42 15.08 17.01
C GLN A 180 -4.15 16.54 17.40
N ARG A 181 -5.21 17.34 17.62
CA ARG A 181 -5.06 18.72 18.09
C ARG A 181 -4.38 18.75 19.46
N ARG A 182 -4.87 17.95 20.42
CA ARG A 182 -4.28 17.83 21.76
C ARG A 182 -2.83 17.36 21.71
N GLN A 183 -2.53 16.34 20.92
CA GLN A 183 -1.16 15.85 20.73
C GLN A 183 -0.23 16.91 20.15
N THR A 184 -0.72 17.72 19.21
CA THR A 184 0.07 18.81 18.61
C THR A 184 0.35 19.90 19.63
N GLU A 185 -0.65 20.28 20.44
CA GLU A 185 -0.50 21.23 21.54
C GLU A 185 0.46 20.72 22.63
N ASP A 186 0.36 19.44 22.99
CA ASP A 186 1.27 18.78 23.94
C ASP A 186 2.70 18.73 23.40
N ALA A 187 2.88 18.34 22.14
CA ALA A 187 4.17 18.33 21.48
C ALA A 187 4.80 19.74 21.45
N ALA A 188 4.01 20.77 21.14
CA ALA A 188 4.47 22.16 21.16
C ALA A 188 4.87 22.61 22.57
N ARG A 189 4.10 22.23 23.60
CA ARG A 189 4.43 22.51 25.00
C ARG A 189 5.73 21.84 25.43
N ILE A 190 5.89 20.55 25.10
CA ILE A 190 7.10 19.78 25.38
C ILE A 190 8.30 20.39 24.66
N GLN A 191 8.18 20.71 23.37
CA GLN A 191 9.25 21.34 22.60
C GLN A 191 9.63 22.72 23.16
N ALA A 192 8.66 23.54 23.57
CA ALA A 192 8.92 24.82 24.22
C ALA A 192 9.63 24.65 25.58
N ALA A 193 9.25 23.63 26.35
CA ALA A 193 9.90 23.31 27.62
C ALA A 193 11.37 22.86 27.40
N HIS A 194 11.62 21.97 26.42
CA HIS A 194 12.98 21.59 26.05
C HIS A 194 13.81 22.77 25.57
N ALA A 195 13.27 23.64 24.71
CA ALA A 195 13.97 24.82 24.23
C ALA A 195 14.32 25.79 25.37
N ARG A 196 13.41 25.96 26.35
CA ARG A 196 13.69 26.73 27.57
C ARG A 196 14.79 26.07 28.40
N GLY A 197 14.73 24.76 28.64
CA GLY A 197 15.76 24.01 29.35
C GLY A 197 17.14 24.17 28.70
N TYR A 198 17.26 23.92 27.39
CA TYR A 198 18.50 24.12 26.65
C TYR A 198 19.02 25.57 26.71
N ARG A 199 18.12 26.56 26.76
CA ARG A 199 18.51 27.96 26.92
C ARG A 199 19.05 28.21 28.33
N MET A 200 18.38 27.72 29.37
CA MET A 200 18.83 27.84 30.76
C MET A 200 20.19 27.17 30.99
N ASP A 201 20.40 25.96 30.43
CA ASP A 201 21.67 25.24 30.50
C ASP A 201 22.80 26.07 29.87
N ARG A 202 22.54 26.64 28.68
CA ARG A 202 23.51 27.48 27.97
C ARG A 202 23.85 28.76 28.74
N ILE A 203 22.88 29.38 29.40
CA ILE A 203 23.11 30.58 30.20
C ILE A 203 23.90 30.23 31.47
N THR A 204 23.55 29.12 32.12
CA THR A 204 24.26 28.58 33.29
C THR A 204 25.72 28.29 32.94
N ASP A 205 25.98 27.65 31.80
CA ASP A 205 27.33 27.41 31.28
C ASP A 205 28.11 28.69 31.05
N ARG A 206 27.51 29.72 30.43
CA ARG A 206 28.17 31.03 30.24
C ARG A 206 28.53 31.67 31.58
N ARG A 207 27.60 31.63 32.54
CA ARG A 207 27.82 32.16 33.89
C ARG A 207 28.96 31.44 34.58
N ASN A 208 29.00 30.10 34.52
CA ASN A 208 30.05 29.29 35.11
C ASN A 208 31.42 29.55 34.49
N ARG A 209 31.46 29.95 33.21
CA ARG A 209 32.68 30.40 32.51
C ARG A 209 33.03 31.87 32.76
N GLY A 210 32.31 32.58 33.63
CA GLY A 210 32.55 33.99 33.95
C GLY A 210 32.18 34.96 32.83
N GLN A 211 31.45 34.52 31.80
CA GLN A 211 31.06 35.36 30.67
C GLN A 211 29.89 36.26 31.03
N TYR A 212 29.79 37.41 30.36
CA TYR A 212 28.67 38.33 30.53
C TYR A 212 27.34 37.66 30.14
N VAL A 213 26.41 37.62 31.10
CA VAL A 213 25.02 37.20 30.88
C VAL A 213 24.12 38.44 30.92
N PRO A 214 23.38 38.73 29.83
CA PRO A 214 22.42 39.84 29.78
C PRO A 214 21.35 39.74 30.85
N THR A 215 20.81 40.88 31.28
CA THR A 215 19.81 40.96 32.36
C THR A 215 18.56 40.11 32.08
N TRP A 216 18.02 40.15 30.87
CA TRP A 216 16.85 39.34 30.47
C TRP A 216 17.10 37.82 30.46
N ASP A 217 18.36 37.37 30.37
CA ASP A 217 18.74 35.97 30.49
C ASP A 217 19.00 35.56 31.95
N ARG A 218 19.33 36.51 32.84
CA ARG A 218 19.48 36.27 34.29
C ARG A 218 18.13 36.06 34.97
N ASP A 219 17.13 36.83 34.57
CA ASP A 219 15.77 36.72 35.11
C ASP A 219 15.17 35.34 34.83
N LEU A 220 15.53 34.75 33.69
CA LEU A 220 15.12 33.41 33.27
C LEU A 220 15.68 32.27 34.14
N ILE A 221 16.77 32.48 34.90
CA ILE A 221 17.35 31.48 35.81
C ILE A 221 16.80 31.63 37.24
N ARG A 222 16.21 32.79 37.55
CA ARG A 222 15.67 33.10 38.89
C ARG A 222 14.24 32.62 39.08
N THR A 223 13.51 32.43 37.99
CA THR A 223 12.18 31.80 37.91
C THR A 223 12.30 30.30 37.73
#